data_AF-A0A965PYC9-F1
#
_entry.id   AF-A0A965PYC9-F1
#
_cell.length_a   1.000
_cell.length_b   1.000
_cell.length_c   1.000
_cell.angle_alpha   90.00
_cell.angle_beta   90.00
_cell.angle_gamma   90.00
#
_symmetry.space_group_name_H-M   'P 1'
#
loop_
_entity.id
_entity.type
_entity.pdbx_description
1 polymer ?
#
loop_
_entity_poly.entity_id
_entity_poly.type
_entity_poly.pdbx_seq_one_letter_code
_entity_poly.pdbx_strand_id
1 'polypeptide(L)' 'MIIDFTHIIEQLPDLVRSMGVTLAIWLVGTAGAVVLGFLVALGLRFGPALLRWLLYAYVEIIRGTPFLIQLFL' A
#
# COMPACT_ATOMS: atom_id res chain seq x y z
N MET A 1 13.47 10.16 -34.54
CA MET A 1 12.63 9.18 -33.81
C MET A 1 11.19 9.64 -34.00
N ILE A 2 10.40 8.94 -34.81
CA ILE A 2 8.98 9.25 -35.04
C ILE A 2 8.20 8.39 -34.04
N ILE A 3 7.25 8.96 -33.32
CA ILE A 3 6.39 8.20 -32.40
C ILE A 3 5.46 7.34 -33.24
N ASP A 4 5.56 6.01 -33.10
CA ASP A 4 4.68 5.04 -33.74
C ASP A 4 3.64 4.52 -32.73
N PHE A 5 2.39 4.91 -32.92
CA PHE A 5 1.27 4.54 -32.05
C PHE A 5 0.76 3.11 -32.30
N THR A 6 1.14 2.49 -33.41
CA THR A 6 0.73 1.12 -33.79
C THR A 6 1.23 0.11 -32.76
N HIS A 7 2.46 0.29 -32.30
CA HIS A 7 3.08 -0.55 -31.27
C HIS A 7 2.33 -0.52 -29.92
N ILE A 8 1.70 0.62 -29.58
CA ILE A 8 0.90 0.74 -28.35
C ILE A 8 -0.38 -0.08 -28.49
N ILE A 9 -1.03 -0.01 -29.66
CA ILE A 9 -2.28 -0.73 -29.95
C ILE A 9 -2.06 -2.24 -29.88
N GLU A 10 -0.95 -2.73 -30.43
CA GLU A 10 -0.56 -4.15 -30.38
C GLU A 10 -0.35 -4.65 -28.94
N GLN A 11 0.12 -3.79 -28.03
CA GLN A 11 0.39 -4.13 -26.62
C GLN A 11 -0.80 -3.85 -25.69
N LEU A 12 -1.92 -3.31 -26.19
CA LEU A 12 -3.10 -3.01 -25.38
C LEU A 12 -3.57 -4.18 -24.50
N PRO A 13 -3.61 -5.44 -24.96
CA PRO A 13 -4.04 -6.56 -24.11
C PRO A 13 -3.18 -6.72 -22.86
N ASP A 14 -1.85 -6.58 -22.98
CA ASP A 14 -0.91 -6.69 -21.87
C ASP A 14 -0.98 -5.46 -20.94
N LEU A 15 -1.21 -4.27 -21.50
CA LEU A 15 -1.44 -3.05 -20.73
C LEU A 15 -2.73 -3.14 -19.90
N VAL A 16 -3.81 -3.66 -20.47
CA VAL A 16 -5.07 -3.88 -19.72
C VAL A 16 -4.86 -4.92 -18.61
N ARG A 17 -4.14 -6.01 -18.90
CA ARG A 17 -3.83 -7.04 -17.91
C ARG A 17 -3.01 -6.48 -16.74
N SER A 18 -1.96 -5.72 -17.02
CA SER A 18 -1.10 -5.12 -15.98
C SER A 18 -1.82 -4.04 -15.18
N MET A 19 -2.71 -3.25 -15.82
CA MET A 19 -3.61 -2.34 -15.11
C MET A 19 -4.50 -3.07 -14.12
N GLY A 20 -5.02 -4.26 -14.49
CA GLY A 20 -5.79 -5.11 -13.58
C GLY A 20 -4.99 -5.51 -12.33
N VAL A 21 -3.71 -5.85 -12.48
CA VAL A 21 -2.82 -6.17 -11.35
C VAL A 21 -2.62 -4.95 -10.45
N THR A 22 -2.37 -3.77 -11.03
CA THR A 22 -2.24 -2.52 -10.28
C THR A 22 -3.48 -2.22 -9.45
N LEU A 23 -4.67 -2.34 -10.06
CA LEU A 23 -5.94 -2.14 -9.36
C LEU A 23 -6.15 -3.15 -8.24
N ALA A 24 -5.81 -4.42 -8.48
CA ALA A 24 -5.93 -5.47 -7.48
C ALA A 24 -5.03 -5.19 -6.26
N ILE A 25 -3.75 -4.87 -6.50
CA ILE A 25 -2.80 -4.54 -5.43
C ILE A 25 -3.28 -3.31 -4.65
N TRP A 26 -3.70 -2.25 -5.36
CA TRP A 26 -4.19 -1.02 -4.73
C TRP A 26 -5.43 -1.28 -3.87
N LEU A 27 -6.43 -1.99 -4.40
CA LEU A 27 -7.68 -2.26 -3.69
C LEU A 27 -7.45 -3.13 -2.45
N VAL A 28 -6.74 -4.25 -2.61
CA VAL A 28 -6.48 -5.18 -1.50
C VAL A 28 -5.57 -4.54 -0.45
N GLY A 29 -4.51 -3.85 -0.88
CA GLY A 29 -3.60 -3.15 0.02
C GLY A 29 -4.30 -2.04 0.81
N THR A 30 -5.11 -1.22 0.14
CA THR A 30 -5.85 -0.13 0.79
C THR A 30 -6.90 -0.67 1.74
N ALA A 31 -7.69 -1.68 1.33
CA ALA A 31 -8.68 -2.30 2.20
C ALA A 31 -8.04 -2.90 3.46
N GLY A 32 -6.92 -3.62 3.30
CA GLY A 32 -6.14 -4.15 4.43
C GLY A 32 -5.60 -3.05 5.33
N ALA A 33 -5.05 -1.98 4.75
CA ALA A 33 -4.53 -0.83 5.51
C ALA A 33 -5.63 -0.11 6.30
N VAL A 34 -6.84 0.01 5.76
CA VAL A 34 -7.99 0.61 6.47
C VAL A 34 -8.37 -0.25 7.67
N VAL A 35 -8.51 -1.57 7.48
CA VAL A 35 -8.84 -2.49 8.58
C VAL A 35 -7.77 -2.45 9.68
N LEU A 36 -6.49 -2.57 9.29
CA LEU A 36 -5.38 -2.52 10.23
C LEU A 36 -5.31 -1.16 10.95
N GLY A 37 -5.40 -0.06 10.21
CA GLY A 37 -5.38 1.30 10.76
C GLY A 37 -6.53 1.54 11.73
N PHE A 38 -7.72 1.00 11.45
CA PHE A 38 -8.86 1.06 12.36
C PHE A 38 -8.58 0.30 13.67
N LEU A 39 -8.06 -0.93 13.60
CA LEU A 39 -7.71 -1.72 14.79
C LEU A 39 -6.62 -1.03 15.63
N VAL A 40 -5.60 -0.47 14.97
CA VAL A 40 -4.54 0.31 15.63
C VAL A 40 -5.14 1.55 16.32
N ALA A 41 -6.04 2.27 15.65
CA ALA A 41 -6.70 3.43 16.22
C ALA A 41 -7.55 3.07 17.46
N LEU A 42 -8.28 1.95 17.43
CA LEU A 42 -9.00 1.44 18.58
C LEU A 42 -8.06 1.11 19.75
N GLY A 43 -6.96 0.41 19.47
CA GLY A 43 -5.94 0.09 20.48
C GLY A 43 -5.28 1.33 21.08
N LEU A 44 -5.01 2.35 20.27
CA LEU A 44 -4.46 3.63 20.73
C LEU A 44 -5.46 4.43 21.59
N ARG A 45 -6.76 4.34 21.28
CA ARG A 45 -7.81 5.10 21.97
C ARG A 45 -8.26 4.45 23.28
N PHE A 46 -8.39 3.13 23.30
CA PHE A 46 -9.01 2.39 24.42
C PHE A 46 -8.05 1.43 25.14
N GLY A 47 -6.84 1.22 24.62
CA GLY A 47 -5.87 0.29 25.19
C GLY A 47 -5.11 0.83 26.41
N PRO A 48 -4.51 -0.08 27.23
CA PRO A 48 -3.67 0.30 28.36
C PRO A 48 -2.38 1.00 27.90
N ALA A 49 -1.70 1.69 28.82
CA ALA A 49 -0.53 2.53 28.51
C ALA A 49 0.58 1.80 27.72
N LEU A 50 0.88 0.54 28.08
CA LEU A 50 1.90 -0.25 27.39
C LEU A 50 1.53 -0.56 25.92
N LEU A 51 0.28 -0.98 25.68
CA LEU A 51 -0.20 -1.25 24.32
C LEU A 51 -0.16 0.01 23.47
N ARG A 52 -0.58 1.14 24.03
CA ARG A 52 -0.52 2.44 23.35
C ARG A 52 0.90 2.79 22.95
N TRP A 53 1.87 2.64 23.86
CA TRP A 53 3.27 2.91 23.59
C TRP A 53 3.83 2.05 22.45
N LEU A 54 3.53 0.74 22.46
CA LEU A 54 3.93 -0.18 21.38
C LEU A 54 3.30 0.21 20.03
N LEU A 55 2.01 0.53 20.01
CA LEU A 55 1.31 0.94 18.80
C LEU A 55 1.81 2.29 18.26
N TYR A 56 2.16 3.24 19.14
CA TYR A 56 2.79 4.50 18.73
C TYR A 56 4.14 4.23 18.05
N ALA A 57 5.00 3.41 18.66
CA ALA A 57 6.29 3.04 18.07
C ALA A 57 6.11 2.37 16.71
N TYR A 58 5.17 1.43 16.58
CA TYR A 58 4.83 0.81 15.30
C TYR A 58 4.43 1.85 14.24
N VAL A 59 3.49 2.77 14.56
CA VAL A 59 3.04 3.80 13.62
C VAL A 59 4.17 4.72 13.21
N GLU A 60 5.02 5.11 14.15
CA GLU A 60 6.13 6.02 13.90
C GLU A 60 7.21 5.38 13.01
N ILE A 61 7.56 4.12 13.25
CA ILE A 61 8.51 3.38 12.41
C ILE A 61 7.97 3.23 10.99
N ILE A 62 6.72 2.77 10.82
CA ILE A 62 6.13 2.53 9.49
C ILE A 62 5.95 3.84 8.72
N ARG A 63 5.60 4.95 9.39
CA ARG A 63 5.46 6.25 8.72
C ARG A 63 6.79 6.97 8.51
N GLY A 64 7.79 6.67 9.33
CA GLY A 64 9.12 7.27 9.28
C GLY A 64 10.11 6.56 8.35
N THR A 65 9.81 5.34 7.92
CA THR A 65 10.68 4.56 7.01
C THR A 65 10.15 4.58 5.58
N PRO A 66 11.04 4.73 4.55
CA PRO A 66 10.61 4.70 3.16
C PRO A 66 9.96 3.37 2.79
N PHE A 67 8.83 3.42 2.07
CA PHE A 67 8.11 2.21 1.66
C PHE A 67 8.97 1.23 0.83
N LEU A 68 9.87 1.76 -0.02
CA LEU A 68 10.79 0.91 -0.78
C LEU A 68 11.68 0.07 0.15
N ILE A 69 12.13 0.61 1.27
CA ILE A 69 12.91 -0.17 2.25
C ILE A 69 12.04 -1.26 2.88
N GLN A 70 10.81 -0.93 3.30
CA GLN A 70 9.87 -1.90 3.89
C GLN A 70 9.51 -3.05 2.94
N LEU A 71 9.51 -2.80 1.63
CA LEU A 71 9.16 -3.79 0.62
C LEU A 71 10.33 -4.73 0.29
N PHE A 72 11.57 -4.22 0.37
CA PHE A 72 12.75 -4.93 -0.13
C PHE A 72 13.70 -5.47 0.96
N LEU A 73 13.59 -4.98 2.20
CA LEU A 73 14.42 -5.40 3.35
C LEU A 73 13.58 -6.16 4.39
#